data_AF-A0A2W1DXW0-F1
#
_entry.id   AF-A0A2W1DXW0-F1
#
_cell.length_a   1.000
_cell.length_b   1.000
_cell.length_c   1.000
_cell.angle_alpha   90.00
_cell.angle_beta   90.00
_cell.angle_gamma   90.00
#
_symmetry.space_group_name_H-M   'P 1'
#
loop_
_entity.id
_entity.type
_entity.pdbx_description
1 polymer ?
#
loop_
_entity_poly.entity_id
_entity_poly.type
_entity_poly.pdbx_seq_one_letter_code
_entity_poly.pdbx_strand_id
1 'polypeptide(L)'
;MSTPVYEVKKIPGKGRGVFARVDIAERTRIIVERPLLTAPEMPCHEAETHIASKLRSLPKEQQRQYLSLHNNSPGKYPFSGIFQTNALPCGSETKLYAVYATVSLINHDCMPNSSPNWNRHLNMQTIHALCDIKAGEEITVCYTNAVTTQERQVYLKQHFGFDCACSICSLSPVERTLSDIRRTEIERMNEDIFSDHLSSFSPGVALNKLYKMVQLIEEEYKRASKAPVSEVYHNAARVAISYGDKARTTVFAERAHKLRVICTGKDGENAQRMERLMSYPASHEYYGLSKEWRSGKDAVPKGLSEEDFEKWLWRLD
;
A
#
# COMPACT_ATOMS: atom_id res chain seq x y z
N MET A 1 -20.82 18.85 -13.69
CA MET A 1 -19.86 17.93 -13.05
C MET A 1 -19.58 16.83 -14.06
N SER A 2 -18.31 16.50 -14.32
CA SER A 2 -18.01 15.35 -15.18
C SER A 2 -18.57 14.09 -14.54
N THR A 3 -19.05 13.18 -15.37
CA THR A 3 -19.61 11.92 -14.90
C THR A 3 -18.46 11.09 -14.28
N PRO A 4 -18.61 10.54 -13.06
CA PRO A 4 -17.55 9.73 -12.45
C PRO A 4 -17.17 8.54 -13.33
N VAL A 5 -15.87 8.19 -13.34
CA VAL A 5 -15.31 7.03 -14.07
C VAL A 5 -15.67 5.68 -13.42
N TYR A 6 -16.34 5.71 -12.27
CA TYR A 6 -16.79 4.55 -11.52
C TYR A 6 -18.28 4.65 -11.17
N GLU A 7 -18.87 3.52 -10.79
CA GLU A 7 -20.22 3.42 -10.25
C GLU A 7 -20.24 2.47 -9.05
N VAL A 8 -21.21 2.66 -8.15
CA VAL A 8 -21.47 1.73 -7.06
C VAL A 8 -22.59 0.79 -7.48
N LYS A 9 -22.34 -0.53 -7.43
CA LYS A 9 -23.34 -1.56 -7.73
C LYS A 9 -23.67 -2.37 -6.49
N LYS A 10 -24.90 -2.87 -6.40
CA LYS A 10 -25.25 -3.94 -5.46
C LYS A 10 -24.72 -5.25 -6.02
N ILE A 11 -24.09 -6.05 -5.17
CA ILE A 11 -23.59 -7.38 -5.50
C ILE A 11 -24.41 -8.39 -4.70
N PRO A 12 -25.14 -9.30 -5.35
CA PRO A 12 -25.87 -10.36 -4.67
C PRO A 12 -24.95 -11.12 -3.69
N GLY A 13 -25.35 -11.17 -2.41
CA GLY A 13 -24.58 -11.84 -1.36
C GLY A 13 -23.33 -11.13 -0.83
N LYS A 14 -22.86 -10.03 -1.46
CA LYS A 14 -21.67 -9.26 -1.02
C LYS A 14 -21.95 -7.80 -0.66
N GLY A 15 -23.21 -7.38 -0.70
CA GLY A 15 -23.59 -6.00 -0.38
C GLY A 15 -23.40 -5.06 -1.56
N ARG A 16 -22.38 -4.20 -1.53
CA ARG A 16 -22.08 -3.22 -2.58
C ARG A 16 -20.61 -3.31 -2.98
N GLY A 17 -20.29 -2.86 -4.19
CA GLY A 17 -18.92 -2.72 -4.69
C GLY A 17 -18.79 -1.55 -5.64
N VAL A 18 -17.55 -1.15 -5.89
CA VAL A 18 -17.21 -0.06 -6.80
C VAL A 18 -16.69 -0.65 -8.10
N PHE A 19 -17.25 -0.25 -9.24
CA PHE A 19 -16.94 -0.79 -10.56
C PHE A 19 -16.52 0.32 -11.51
N ALA A 20 -15.57 0.02 -12.40
CA ALA A 20 -15.20 0.92 -13.47
C ALA A 20 -16.34 1.06 -14.48
N ARG A 21 -16.64 2.29 -14.92
CA ARG A 21 -17.66 2.57 -15.96
C ARG A 21 -17.08 2.70 -17.35
N VAL A 22 -15.79 2.99 -17.40
CA VAL A 22 -14.97 3.17 -18.60
C VAL A 22 -13.67 2.42 -18.37
N ASP A 23 -12.89 2.22 -19.43
CA ASP A 23 -11.51 1.77 -19.28
C ASP A 23 -10.72 2.83 -18.49
N ILE A 24 -10.07 2.42 -17.41
CA ILE A 24 -9.24 3.27 -16.55
C ILE A 24 -7.79 2.84 -16.75
N ALA A 25 -6.96 3.75 -17.24
CA ALA A 25 -5.53 3.47 -17.44
C ALA A 25 -4.79 3.38 -16.09
N GLU A 26 -3.69 2.63 -16.06
CA GLU A 26 -2.72 2.64 -14.96
C GLU A 26 -2.40 4.08 -14.51
N ARG A 27 -2.15 4.28 -13.21
CA ARG A 27 -1.77 5.57 -12.58
C ARG A 27 -2.91 6.58 -12.47
N THR A 28 -4.08 6.29 -13.05
CA THR A 28 -5.24 7.18 -12.94
C THR A 28 -5.68 7.29 -11.48
N ARG A 29 -5.84 8.53 -11.00
CA ARG A 29 -6.52 8.83 -9.73
C ARG A 29 -8.02 8.68 -9.91
N ILE A 30 -8.57 7.56 -9.45
CA ILE A 30 -9.96 7.14 -9.64
C ILE A 30 -10.90 7.93 -8.73
N ILE A 31 -10.54 8.04 -7.45
CA ILE A 31 -11.37 8.66 -6.41
C ILE A 31 -10.52 9.63 -5.59
N VAL A 32 -11.12 10.78 -5.24
CA VAL A 32 -10.60 11.74 -4.26
C VAL A 32 -11.76 12.12 -3.34
N GLU A 33 -11.75 11.62 -2.11
CA GLU A 33 -12.90 11.71 -1.21
C GLU A 33 -12.52 12.28 0.17
N ARG A 34 -13.31 13.25 0.66
CA ARG A 34 -13.18 13.75 2.04
C ARG A 34 -13.77 12.73 3.00
N PRO A 35 -13.20 12.54 4.20
CA PRO A 35 -13.84 11.75 5.25
C PRO A 35 -15.28 12.20 5.51
N LEU A 36 -16.20 11.24 5.64
CA LEU A 36 -17.51 11.49 6.27
C LEU A 36 -17.33 11.77 7.76
N LEU A 37 -16.50 10.96 8.40
CA LEU A 37 -16.27 11.00 9.84
C LEU A 37 -14.85 10.54 10.12
N THR A 38 -14.17 11.23 11.04
CA THR A 38 -12.85 10.83 11.55
C THR A 38 -12.91 10.53 13.05
N ALA A 39 -12.09 9.61 13.54
CA ALA A 39 -11.91 9.37 14.97
C ALA A 39 -10.50 8.83 15.24
N PRO A 40 -9.89 9.19 16.38
CA PRO A 40 -8.66 8.54 16.80
C PRO A 40 -8.94 7.10 17.25
N GLU A 41 -7.90 6.29 17.31
CA GLU A 41 -7.96 4.97 17.94
C GLU A 41 -8.38 5.07 19.42
N MET A 42 -9.38 4.29 19.83
CA MET A 42 -9.90 4.28 21.19
C MET A 42 -10.65 2.97 21.51
N PRO A 43 -10.85 2.63 22.81
CA PRO A 43 -11.65 1.48 23.21
C PRO A 43 -13.09 1.54 22.66
N CYS A 44 -13.69 0.38 22.38
CA CYS A 44 -14.99 0.30 21.68
C CYS A 44 -16.14 1.06 22.38
N HIS A 45 -16.18 1.05 23.72
CA HIS A 45 -17.23 1.73 24.48
C HIS A 45 -17.14 3.27 24.40
N GLU A 46 -15.91 3.82 24.42
CA GLU A 46 -15.64 5.24 24.20
C GLU A 46 -15.92 5.61 22.75
N ALA A 47 -15.51 4.75 21.82
CA ALA A 47 -15.76 4.91 20.38
C ALA A 47 -17.25 5.07 20.12
N GLU A 48 -18.11 4.23 20.67
CA GLU A 48 -19.55 4.30 20.41
C GLU A 48 -20.13 5.70 20.70
N THR A 49 -19.84 6.24 21.88
CA THR A 49 -20.36 7.56 22.29
C THR A 49 -19.75 8.68 21.44
N HIS A 50 -18.46 8.61 21.15
CA HIS A 50 -17.74 9.59 20.33
C HIS A 50 -18.25 9.63 18.89
N ILE A 51 -18.37 8.45 18.25
CA ILE A 51 -18.90 8.32 16.89
C ILE A 51 -20.35 8.77 16.85
N ALA A 52 -21.20 8.39 17.81
CA ALA A 52 -22.60 8.81 17.85
C ALA A 52 -22.74 10.35 17.94
N SER A 53 -21.88 11.01 18.72
CA SER A 53 -21.84 12.46 18.83
C SER A 53 -21.48 13.11 17.49
N LYS A 54 -20.39 12.65 16.85
CA LYS A 54 -19.95 13.15 15.54
C LYS A 54 -20.98 12.87 14.44
N LEU A 55 -21.58 11.69 14.43
CA LEU A 55 -22.60 11.33 13.45
C LEU A 55 -23.83 12.24 13.54
N ARG A 56 -24.27 12.60 14.77
CA ARG A 56 -25.40 13.51 14.97
C ARG A 56 -25.17 14.91 14.39
N SER A 57 -23.93 15.39 14.34
CA SER A 57 -23.60 16.70 13.78
C SER A 57 -23.49 16.71 12.25
N LEU A 58 -23.44 15.54 11.60
CA LEU A 58 -23.42 15.45 10.14
C LEU A 58 -24.80 15.76 9.52
N PRO A 59 -24.86 16.23 8.26
CA PRO A 59 -26.10 16.31 7.50
C PRO A 59 -26.82 14.95 7.43
N LYS A 60 -28.16 14.97 7.35
CA LYS A 60 -28.98 13.74 7.33
C LYS A 60 -28.63 12.76 6.22
N GLU A 61 -28.19 13.26 5.07
CA GLU A 61 -27.72 12.40 3.98
C GLU A 61 -26.43 11.66 4.33
N GLN A 62 -25.46 12.35 4.92
CA GLN A 62 -24.21 11.72 5.37
C GLN A 62 -24.43 10.74 6.53
N GLN A 63 -25.40 11.05 7.42
CA GLN A 63 -25.84 10.08 8.44
C GLN A 63 -26.34 8.79 7.80
N ARG A 64 -27.20 8.89 6.77
CA ARG A 64 -27.71 7.72 6.03
C ARG A 64 -26.59 6.98 5.30
N GLN A 65 -25.67 7.69 4.66
CA GLN A 65 -24.51 7.09 3.99
C GLN A 65 -23.69 6.26 4.97
N TYR A 66 -23.32 6.83 6.12
CA TYR A 66 -22.59 6.13 7.18
C TYR A 66 -23.35 4.89 7.69
N LEU A 67 -24.63 5.05 8.05
CA LEU A 67 -25.46 3.97 8.59
C LEU A 67 -25.78 2.86 7.58
N SER A 68 -25.54 3.12 6.28
CA SER A 68 -25.70 2.12 5.21
C SER A 68 -24.46 1.26 4.98
N LEU A 69 -23.33 1.58 5.62
CA LEU A 69 -22.09 0.81 5.49
C LEU A 69 -22.18 -0.52 6.23
N HIS A 70 -21.30 -1.46 5.87
CA HIS A 70 -21.28 -2.78 6.47
C HIS A 70 -20.93 -2.70 7.97
N ASN A 71 -21.56 -3.54 8.78
CA ASN A 71 -21.23 -3.65 10.20
C ASN A 71 -20.92 -5.11 10.53
N ASN A 72 -19.64 -5.42 10.71
CA ASN A 72 -19.20 -6.76 11.09
C ASN A 72 -19.37 -7.05 12.59
N SER A 73 -19.87 -6.10 13.38
CA SER A 73 -20.15 -6.26 14.81
C SER A 73 -21.49 -5.61 15.19
N PRO A 74 -22.63 -6.14 14.69
CA PRO A 74 -23.96 -5.51 14.81
C PRO A 74 -24.60 -5.58 16.22
N GLY A 75 -23.79 -5.75 17.27
CA GLY A 75 -24.25 -5.89 18.66
C GLY A 75 -24.38 -4.57 19.42
N LYS A 76 -23.82 -4.53 20.64
CA LYS A 76 -23.97 -3.43 21.60
C LYS A 76 -23.47 -2.06 21.11
N TYR A 77 -22.53 -2.05 20.16
CA TYR A 77 -21.88 -0.83 19.68
C TYR A 77 -22.03 -0.67 18.15
N PRO A 78 -23.25 -0.39 17.65
CA PRO A 78 -23.52 -0.35 16.22
C PRO A 78 -22.75 0.76 15.50
N PHE A 79 -22.57 1.95 16.11
CA PHE A 79 -21.89 3.05 15.44
C PHE A 79 -20.38 2.80 15.34
N SER A 80 -19.74 2.37 16.43
CA SER A 80 -18.31 2.02 16.39
C SER A 80 -18.05 0.74 15.60
N GLY A 81 -19.00 -0.21 15.58
CA GLY A 81 -18.89 -1.43 14.75
C GLY A 81 -18.82 -1.10 13.26
N ILE A 82 -19.67 -0.20 12.77
CA ILE A 82 -19.57 0.36 11.41
C ILE A 82 -18.21 1.04 11.23
N PHE A 83 -17.79 1.87 12.19
CA PHE A 83 -16.53 2.60 12.08
C PHE A 83 -15.35 1.63 11.91
N GLN A 84 -15.22 0.67 12.83
CA GLN A 84 -14.13 -0.31 12.85
C GLN A 84 -14.09 -1.18 11.58
N THR A 85 -15.26 -1.51 11.03
CA THR A 85 -15.35 -2.32 9.80
C THR A 85 -14.89 -1.55 8.56
N ASN A 86 -15.04 -0.22 8.53
CA ASN A 86 -14.93 0.57 7.30
C ASN A 86 -13.84 1.65 7.32
N ALA A 87 -13.21 1.90 8.47
CA ALA A 87 -12.30 3.01 8.62
C ALA A 87 -10.91 2.71 8.04
N LEU A 88 -10.35 3.67 7.31
CA LEU A 88 -8.98 3.64 6.79
C LEU A 88 -8.10 4.62 7.58
N PRO A 89 -6.79 4.33 7.74
CA PRO A 89 -5.87 5.25 8.43
C PRO A 89 -5.65 6.54 7.64
N CYS A 90 -5.63 7.68 8.33
CA CYS A 90 -5.31 9.00 7.78
C CYS A 90 -3.79 9.23 7.71
N GLY A 91 -3.07 8.26 7.14
CA GLY A 91 -1.61 8.27 7.05
C GLY A 91 -0.91 7.51 8.18
N SER A 92 0.32 7.08 7.91
CA SER A 92 1.08 6.13 8.75
C SER A 92 1.59 6.68 10.08
N GLU A 93 1.71 7.99 10.24
CA GLU A 93 2.24 8.62 11.47
C GLU A 93 1.14 9.12 12.40
N THR A 94 -0.12 8.79 12.11
CA THR A 94 -1.26 9.24 12.91
C THR A 94 -2.03 8.04 13.42
N LYS A 95 -2.62 8.17 14.60
CA LYS A 95 -3.64 7.23 15.11
C LYS A 95 -5.05 7.66 14.70
N LEU A 96 -5.18 8.43 13.62
CA LEU A 96 -6.45 8.96 13.14
C LEU A 96 -6.97 8.07 12.02
N TYR A 97 -8.24 7.72 12.10
CA TYR A 97 -8.93 6.89 11.11
C TYR A 97 -10.15 7.63 10.56
N ALA A 98 -10.58 7.23 9.37
CA ALA A 98 -11.67 7.89 8.64
C ALA A 98 -12.56 6.89 7.91
N VAL A 99 -13.86 7.18 7.92
CA VAL A 99 -14.87 6.48 7.12
C VAL A 99 -15.33 7.38 5.97
N TYR A 100 -15.67 6.77 4.84
CA TYR A 100 -15.98 7.46 3.59
C TYR A 100 -17.31 6.98 3.01
N ALA A 101 -17.96 7.77 2.15
CA ALA A 101 -19.22 7.35 1.55
C ALA A 101 -19.01 6.32 0.44
N THR A 102 -17.93 6.49 -0.33
CA THR A 102 -17.63 5.67 -1.51
C THR A 102 -16.42 4.77 -1.27
N VAL A 103 -15.31 5.30 -0.76
CA VAL A 103 -14.07 4.51 -0.58
C VAL A 103 -14.30 3.31 0.36
N SER A 104 -15.13 3.47 1.39
CA SER A 104 -15.51 2.37 2.29
C SER A 104 -16.37 1.28 1.64
N LEU A 105 -16.78 1.45 0.37
CA LEU A 105 -17.51 0.43 -0.42
C LEU A 105 -16.59 -0.34 -1.38
N ILE A 106 -15.30 -0.01 -1.46
CA ILE A 106 -14.35 -0.70 -2.33
C ILE A 106 -14.00 -2.04 -1.72
N ASN A 107 -14.33 -3.15 -2.40
CA ASN A 107 -14.17 -4.50 -1.86
C ASN A 107 -12.72 -4.99 -1.83
N HIS A 108 -12.53 -6.07 -1.07
CA HIS A 108 -11.26 -6.75 -0.92
C HIS A 108 -10.88 -7.62 -2.14
N ASP A 109 -9.61 -7.58 -2.52
CA ASP A 109 -8.93 -8.65 -3.26
C ASP A 109 -7.51 -8.83 -2.71
N CYS A 110 -7.01 -10.06 -2.61
CA CYS A 110 -5.62 -10.32 -2.20
C CYS A 110 -4.60 -9.90 -3.28
N MET A 111 -5.07 -9.65 -4.50
CA MET A 111 -4.35 -9.16 -5.68
C MET A 111 -5.05 -7.90 -6.24
N PRO A 112 -5.07 -6.80 -5.48
CA PRO A 112 -5.88 -5.63 -5.81
C PRO A 112 -5.43 -4.96 -7.11
N ASN A 113 -6.35 -4.27 -7.77
CA ASN A 113 -6.07 -3.44 -8.95
C ASN A 113 -5.96 -1.94 -8.62
N SER A 114 -6.17 -1.55 -7.36
CA SER A 114 -6.03 -0.16 -6.91
C SER A 114 -5.33 -0.01 -5.56
N SER A 115 -4.80 1.19 -5.30
CA SER A 115 -4.07 1.51 -4.08
C SER A 115 -4.74 2.65 -3.30
N PRO A 116 -5.18 2.40 -2.05
CA PRO A 116 -5.75 3.43 -1.19
C PRO A 116 -4.65 4.20 -0.47
N ASN A 117 -4.66 5.54 -0.57
CA ASN A 117 -3.66 6.39 0.07
C ASN A 117 -4.27 7.66 0.65
N TRP A 118 -3.90 7.97 1.89
CA TRP A 118 -4.19 9.26 2.48
C TRP A 118 -3.26 10.33 1.91
N ASN A 119 -3.82 11.35 1.25
CA ASN A 119 -3.06 12.48 0.75
C ASN A 119 -3.14 13.63 1.77
N ARG A 120 -2.03 13.85 2.50
CA ARG A 120 -1.94 14.87 3.55
C ARG A 120 -2.13 16.30 3.03
N HIS A 121 -1.68 16.60 1.81
CA HIS A 121 -1.84 17.93 1.21
C HIS A 121 -3.30 18.25 0.91
N LEU A 122 -4.07 17.23 0.51
CA LEU A 122 -5.51 17.37 0.24
C LEU A 122 -6.38 17.18 1.48
N ASN A 123 -5.85 16.54 2.54
CA ASN A 123 -6.61 16.00 3.67
C ASN A 123 -7.78 15.10 3.19
N MET A 124 -7.47 14.22 2.23
CA MET A 124 -8.45 13.39 1.53
C MET A 124 -7.86 12.00 1.24
N GLN A 125 -8.74 11.02 1.15
CA GLN A 125 -8.39 9.70 0.65
C GLN A 125 -8.35 9.71 -0.86
N THR A 126 -7.34 9.04 -1.42
CA THR A 126 -7.16 8.90 -2.86
C THR A 126 -7.06 7.41 -3.22
N ILE A 127 -7.66 7.05 -4.34
CA ILE A 127 -7.57 5.70 -4.92
C ILE A 127 -6.92 5.82 -6.29
N HIS A 128 -5.81 5.11 -6.51
CA HIS A 128 -5.10 5.10 -7.78
C HIS A 128 -5.08 3.70 -8.40
N ALA A 129 -5.22 3.63 -9.73
CA ALA A 129 -5.14 2.38 -10.48
C ALA A 129 -3.69 1.86 -10.52
N LEU A 130 -3.48 0.60 -10.13
CA LEU A 130 -2.16 -0.06 -10.14
C LEU A 130 -1.82 -0.71 -11.49
N CYS A 131 -2.84 -0.96 -12.30
CA CYS A 131 -2.81 -1.47 -13.66
C CYS A 131 -3.99 -0.87 -14.45
N ASP A 132 -4.09 -1.20 -15.74
CA ASP A 132 -5.32 -0.91 -16.49
C ASP A 132 -6.49 -1.70 -15.90
N ILE A 133 -7.66 -1.06 -15.78
CA ILE A 133 -8.90 -1.63 -15.27
C ILE A 133 -9.97 -1.47 -16.36
N LYS A 134 -10.59 -2.57 -16.79
CA LYS A 134 -11.57 -2.53 -17.89
C LYS A 134 -12.93 -2.03 -17.43
N ALA A 135 -13.68 -1.42 -18.35
CA ALA A 135 -15.08 -1.07 -18.09
C ALA A 135 -15.86 -2.30 -17.59
N GLY A 136 -16.57 -2.16 -16.48
CA GLY A 136 -17.30 -3.24 -15.81
C GLY A 136 -16.48 -4.07 -14.81
N GLU A 137 -15.16 -3.92 -14.75
CA GLU A 137 -14.32 -4.59 -13.73
C GLU A 137 -14.52 -3.94 -12.36
N GLU A 138 -14.48 -4.75 -11.30
CA GLU A 138 -14.54 -4.27 -9.92
C GLU A 138 -13.22 -3.60 -9.53
N ILE A 139 -13.28 -2.42 -8.93
CA ILE A 139 -12.14 -1.73 -8.33
C ILE A 139 -11.97 -2.32 -6.92
N THR A 140 -10.78 -2.81 -6.61
CA THR A 140 -10.51 -3.53 -5.35
C THR A 140 -9.24 -3.06 -4.66
N VAL A 141 -9.17 -3.26 -3.34
CA VAL A 141 -8.01 -2.98 -2.48
C VAL A 141 -7.70 -4.18 -1.57
N CYS A 142 -6.51 -4.23 -0.98
CA CYS A 142 -6.20 -5.25 0.04
C CYS A 142 -6.60 -4.74 1.44
N TYR A 143 -7.28 -5.56 2.23
CA TYR A 143 -7.76 -5.20 3.58
C TYR A 143 -6.84 -5.71 4.69
N THR A 144 -5.88 -6.57 4.36
CA THR A 144 -5.07 -7.28 5.34
C THR A 144 -3.62 -7.36 4.88
N ASN A 145 -2.73 -7.39 5.86
CA ASN A 145 -1.30 -7.68 5.66
C ASN A 145 -0.96 -9.11 6.10
N ALA A 146 -1.95 -9.94 6.44
CA ALA A 146 -1.73 -11.35 6.79
C ALA A 146 -1.02 -12.09 5.65
N VAL A 147 -0.09 -12.97 6.01
CA VAL A 147 0.90 -13.53 5.10
C VAL A 147 0.31 -14.72 4.35
N THR A 148 -0.02 -15.79 5.06
CA THR A 148 -0.51 -17.05 4.47
C THR A 148 -1.99 -16.99 4.14
N THR A 149 -2.45 -17.88 3.26
CA THR A 149 -3.85 -17.95 2.86
C THR A 149 -4.74 -18.25 4.05
N GLN A 150 -4.32 -19.12 4.96
CA GLN A 150 -5.07 -19.42 6.18
C GLN A 150 -5.22 -18.19 7.08
N GLU A 151 -4.14 -17.45 7.32
CA GLU A 151 -4.17 -16.23 8.13
C GLU A 151 -5.05 -15.15 7.49
N ARG A 152 -4.97 -14.96 6.17
CA ARG A 152 -5.84 -14.03 5.43
C ARG A 152 -7.30 -14.40 5.59
N GLN A 153 -7.67 -15.68 5.45
CA GLN A 153 -9.05 -16.13 5.64
C GLN A 153 -9.55 -15.88 7.06
N VAL A 154 -8.76 -16.25 8.08
CA VAL A 154 -9.12 -16.03 9.48
C VAL A 154 -9.31 -14.54 9.76
N TYR A 155 -8.38 -13.69 9.32
CA TYR A 155 -8.45 -12.25 9.52
C TYR A 155 -9.68 -11.65 8.83
N LEU A 156 -9.93 -11.99 7.56
CA LEU A 156 -11.07 -11.45 6.82
C LEU A 156 -12.41 -11.91 7.41
N LYS A 157 -12.48 -13.16 7.87
CA LYS A 157 -13.67 -13.68 8.54
C LYS A 157 -13.93 -12.96 9.86
N GLN A 158 -12.90 -12.77 10.67
CA GLN A 158 -13.01 -12.13 11.99
C GLN A 158 -13.33 -10.63 11.89
N HIS A 159 -12.68 -9.91 10.98
CA HIS A 159 -12.78 -8.44 10.91
C HIS A 159 -13.82 -7.92 9.92
N PHE A 160 -14.19 -8.70 8.90
CA PHE A 160 -15.12 -8.27 7.85
C PHE A 160 -16.27 -9.26 7.60
N GLY A 161 -16.22 -10.47 8.14
CA GLY A 161 -17.35 -11.40 8.14
C GLY A 161 -17.49 -12.25 6.88
N PHE A 162 -16.47 -12.31 6.01
CA PHE A 162 -16.53 -13.05 4.76
C PHE A 162 -15.31 -13.97 4.55
N ASP A 163 -15.52 -15.02 3.76
CA ASP A 163 -14.46 -15.90 3.27
C ASP A 163 -14.03 -15.43 1.87
N CYS A 164 -12.74 -15.17 1.68
CA CYS A 164 -12.22 -14.63 0.44
C CYS A 164 -12.19 -15.69 -0.66
N ALA A 165 -12.77 -15.38 -1.81
CA ALA A 165 -12.78 -16.22 -3.00
C ALA A 165 -12.12 -15.52 -4.21
N CYS A 166 -11.13 -14.65 -3.94
CA CYS A 166 -10.34 -14.02 -5.01
C CYS A 166 -9.46 -15.06 -5.72
N SER A 167 -8.89 -14.67 -6.87
CA SER A 167 -8.03 -15.53 -7.68
C SER A 167 -6.89 -16.19 -6.89
N ILE A 168 -6.34 -15.54 -5.87
CA ILE A 168 -5.26 -16.08 -5.02
C ILE A 168 -5.79 -17.10 -4.01
N CYS A 169 -6.90 -16.79 -3.34
CA CYS A 169 -7.51 -17.69 -2.36
C CYS A 169 -8.18 -18.92 -3.02
N SER A 170 -8.51 -18.82 -4.30
CA SER A 170 -9.11 -19.89 -5.11
C SER A 170 -8.09 -20.72 -5.92
N LEU A 171 -6.79 -20.48 -5.77
CA LEU A 171 -5.73 -21.31 -6.35
C LEU A 171 -5.86 -22.78 -5.93
N SER A 172 -5.32 -23.68 -6.76
CA SER A 172 -5.19 -25.09 -6.41
C SER A 172 -4.35 -25.26 -5.13
N PRO A 173 -4.49 -26.38 -4.38
CA PRO A 173 -3.72 -26.58 -3.14
C PRO A 173 -2.21 -26.43 -3.32
N VAL A 174 -1.66 -26.90 -4.45
CA VAL A 174 -0.22 -26.80 -4.74
C VAL A 174 0.20 -25.35 -4.99
N GLU A 175 -0.51 -24.63 -5.87
CA GLU A 175 -0.20 -23.24 -6.18
C GLU A 175 -0.37 -22.32 -4.97
N ARG A 176 -1.35 -22.62 -4.11
CA ARG A 176 -1.58 -21.91 -2.86
C ARG A 176 -0.44 -22.11 -1.87
N THR A 177 0.05 -23.35 -1.71
CA THR A 177 1.23 -23.63 -0.88
C THR A 177 2.46 -22.90 -1.41
N LEU A 178 2.67 -22.87 -2.73
CA LEU A 178 3.77 -22.11 -3.32
C LEU A 178 3.63 -20.59 -3.11
N SER A 179 2.41 -20.04 -3.18
CA SER A 179 2.14 -18.64 -2.84
C SER A 179 2.45 -18.36 -1.37
N ASP A 180 1.98 -19.22 -0.45
CA ASP A 180 2.22 -19.05 0.98
C ASP A 180 3.71 -19.13 1.32
N ILE A 181 4.47 -20.05 0.69
CA ILE A 181 5.94 -20.11 0.83
C ILE A 181 6.59 -18.80 0.37
N ARG A 182 6.23 -18.29 -0.82
CA ARG A 182 6.81 -17.05 -1.36
C ARG A 182 6.48 -15.85 -0.46
N ARG A 183 5.24 -15.73 0.03
CA ARG A 183 4.83 -14.66 0.97
C ARG A 183 5.55 -14.75 2.31
N THR A 184 5.70 -15.95 2.87
CA THR A 184 6.44 -16.16 4.12
C THR A 184 7.91 -15.81 3.97
N GLU A 185 8.54 -16.18 2.84
CA GLU A 185 9.93 -15.78 2.59
C GLU A 185 10.09 -14.27 2.41
N ILE A 186 9.13 -13.59 1.75
CA ILE A 186 9.12 -12.12 1.66
C ILE A 186 9.03 -11.50 3.05
N GLU A 187 8.14 -11.98 3.92
CA GLU A 187 7.99 -11.44 5.28
C GLU A 187 9.21 -11.70 6.15
N ARG A 188 9.77 -12.92 6.09
CA ARG A 188 11.01 -13.25 6.79
C ARG A 188 12.16 -12.33 6.36
N MET A 189 12.28 -12.05 5.06
CA MET A 189 13.30 -11.11 4.56
C MET A 189 13.01 -9.66 4.99
N ASN A 190 11.74 -9.23 5.05
CA ASN A 190 11.38 -7.94 5.63
C ASN A 190 11.85 -7.87 7.09
N GLU A 191 11.51 -8.84 7.93
CA GLU A 191 11.91 -8.86 9.35
C GLU A 191 13.43 -8.83 9.53
N ASP A 192 14.17 -9.59 8.73
CA ASP A 192 15.64 -9.57 8.69
C ASP A 192 16.21 -8.16 8.39
N ILE A 193 15.52 -7.37 7.57
CA ILE A 193 15.96 -6.05 7.09
C ILE A 193 15.46 -4.90 7.98
N PHE A 194 14.33 -5.05 8.67
CA PHE A 194 13.69 -3.95 9.42
C PHE A 194 13.83 -4.03 10.94
N SER A 195 14.19 -5.19 11.50
CA SER A 195 14.78 -5.23 12.84
C SER A 195 16.10 -4.45 12.83
N ASP A 196 16.59 -3.94 13.97
CA ASP A 196 17.88 -3.20 14.11
C ASP A 196 19.13 -3.94 13.56
N HIS A 197 18.93 -5.12 12.94
CA HIS A 197 19.86 -5.98 12.22
C HIS A 197 20.33 -5.49 10.85
N LEU A 198 19.94 -4.31 10.35
CA LEU A 198 20.70 -3.69 9.23
C LEU A 198 22.18 -3.55 9.55
N SER A 199 22.51 -3.38 10.83
CA SER A 199 23.88 -3.41 11.36
C SER A 199 24.53 -4.79 11.38
N SER A 200 23.73 -5.86 11.29
CA SER A 200 24.15 -7.26 11.42
C SER A 200 24.55 -7.90 10.08
N PHE A 201 24.19 -7.29 8.96
CA PHE A 201 24.64 -7.73 7.63
C PHE A 201 25.67 -6.76 7.06
N SER A 202 26.62 -7.29 6.27
CA SER A 202 27.38 -6.42 5.39
C SER A 202 26.41 -5.77 4.38
N PRO A 203 26.64 -4.51 3.98
CA PRO A 203 25.73 -3.79 3.10
C PRO A 203 25.55 -4.46 1.73
N GLY A 204 26.56 -5.18 1.22
CA GLY A 204 26.44 -5.98 0.00
C GLY A 204 25.45 -7.15 0.17
N VAL A 205 25.52 -7.87 1.28
CA VAL A 205 24.56 -8.94 1.59
C VAL A 205 23.15 -8.39 1.74
N ALA A 206 22.99 -7.20 2.34
CA ALA A 206 21.69 -6.55 2.44
C ALA A 206 21.11 -6.19 1.06
N LEU A 207 21.91 -5.64 0.14
CA LEU A 207 21.47 -5.36 -1.22
C LEU A 207 21.11 -6.63 -2.00
N ASN A 208 21.86 -7.72 -1.85
CA ASN A 208 21.56 -9.00 -2.49
C ASN A 208 20.23 -9.60 -1.99
N LYS A 209 19.95 -9.50 -0.68
CA LYS A 209 18.65 -9.88 -0.12
C LYS A 209 17.51 -9.03 -0.70
N LEU A 210 17.68 -7.70 -0.73
CA LEU A 210 16.68 -6.79 -1.30
C LEU A 210 16.43 -7.06 -2.79
N TYR A 211 17.46 -7.39 -3.57
CA TYR A 211 17.31 -7.79 -4.97
C TYR A 211 16.44 -9.04 -5.12
N LYS A 212 16.70 -10.08 -4.31
CA LYS A 212 15.88 -11.29 -4.28
C LYS A 212 14.43 -11.02 -3.87
N MET A 213 14.21 -10.06 -2.95
CA MET A 213 12.86 -9.66 -2.57
C MET A 213 12.10 -9.00 -3.72
N VAL A 214 12.74 -8.14 -4.53
CA VAL A 214 12.08 -7.58 -5.73
C VAL A 214 11.53 -8.69 -6.61
N GLN A 215 12.36 -9.69 -6.92
CA GLN A 215 11.97 -10.82 -7.76
C GLN A 215 10.79 -11.61 -7.18
N LEU A 216 10.86 -11.94 -5.88
CA LEU A 216 9.78 -12.67 -5.20
C LEU A 216 8.47 -11.88 -5.14
N ILE A 217 8.55 -10.57 -4.90
CA ILE A 217 7.38 -9.69 -4.82
C ILE A 217 6.74 -9.52 -6.20
N GLU A 218 7.53 -9.36 -7.26
CA GLU A 218 7.01 -9.24 -8.62
C GLU A 218 6.34 -10.54 -9.07
N GLU A 219 6.93 -11.70 -8.76
CA GLU A 219 6.35 -13.01 -9.03
C GLU A 219 5.04 -13.23 -8.26
N GLU A 220 5.01 -12.90 -6.96
CA GLU A 220 3.85 -13.11 -6.10
C GLU A 220 2.73 -12.12 -6.40
N TYR A 221 3.03 -10.83 -6.35
CA TYR A 221 2.05 -9.77 -6.35
C TYR A 221 1.78 -9.20 -7.73
N LYS A 222 2.52 -9.57 -8.78
CA LYS A 222 2.23 -9.20 -10.18
C LYS A 222 1.80 -7.72 -10.31
N ARG A 223 0.54 -7.45 -10.66
CA ARG A 223 -0.03 -6.09 -10.78
C ARG A 223 -0.01 -5.28 -9.47
N ALA A 224 -0.13 -5.94 -8.32
CA ALA A 224 -0.12 -5.34 -6.99
C ALA A 224 1.29 -5.18 -6.40
N SER A 225 2.36 -5.57 -7.12
CA SER A 225 3.76 -5.48 -6.66
C SER A 225 4.29 -4.05 -6.48
N LYS A 226 3.65 -3.05 -7.11
CA LYS A 226 4.20 -1.68 -7.22
C LYS A 226 4.54 -1.06 -5.86
N ALA A 227 3.62 -1.12 -4.89
CA ALA A 227 3.84 -0.56 -3.56
C ALA A 227 4.94 -1.29 -2.77
N PRO A 228 4.91 -2.63 -2.61
CA PRO A 228 5.97 -3.35 -1.89
C PRO A 228 7.34 -3.27 -2.58
N VAL A 229 7.42 -3.37 -3.90
CA VAL A 229 8.70 -3.19 -4.64
C VAL A 229 9.25 -1.77 -4.42
N SER A 230 8.37 -0.76 -4.38
CA SER A 230 8.82 0.60 -4.08
C SER A 230 9.45 0.73 -2.68
N GLU A 231 8.97 -0.02 -1.70
CA GLU A 231 9.57 -0.02 -0.35
C GLU A 231 10.93 -0.70 -0.36
N VAL A 232 11.09 -1.80 -1.11
CA VAL A 232 12.38 -2.47 -1.29
C VAL A 232 13.41 -1.52 -1.89
N TYR A 233 13.06 -0.77 -2.95
CA TYR A 233 13.94 0.25 -3.52
C TYR A 233 14.26 1.38 -2.53
N HIS A 234 13.29 1.81 -1.73
CA HIS A 234 13.54 2.81 -0.69
C HIS A 234 14.56 2.30 0.34
N ASN A 235 14.45 1.05 0.79
CA ASN A 235 15.43 0.44 1.68
C ASN A 235 16.81 0.27 1.04
N ALA A 236 16.87 -0.12 -0.23
CA ALA A 236 18.13 -0.20 -0.97
C ALA A 236 18.81 1.17 -1.06
N ALA A 237 18.04 2.25 -1.27
CA ALA A 237 18.53 3.62 -1.22
C ALA A 237 19.08 3.99 0.17
N ARG A 238 18.40 3.57 1.25
CA ARG A 238 18.84 3.75 2.65
C ARG A 238 20.15 3.02 2.96
N VAL A 239 20.31 1.79 2.47
CA VAL A 239 21.55 1.01 2.60
C VAL A 239 22.69 1.69 1.83
N ALA A 240 22.46 2.06 0.57
CA ALA A 240 23.50 2.71 -0.24
C ALA A 240 23.96 4.05 0.38
N ILE A 241 23.00 4.88 0.85
CA ILE A 241 23.34 6.22 1.35
C ILE A 241 24.04 6.18 2.70
N SER A 242 23.78 5.18 3.54
CA SER A 242 24.49 5.01 4.81
C SER A 242 25.98 4.72 4.63
N TYR A 243 26.39 4.21 3.46
CA TYR A 243 27.78 3.99 3.07
C TYR A 243 28.35 5.05 2.11
N GLY A 244 27.59 6.13 1.89
CA GLY A 244 28.02 7.29 1.10
C GLY A 244 27.87 7.13 -0.42
N ASP A 245 27.17 6.09 -0.89
CA ASP A 245 27.01 5.79 -2.31
C ASP A 245 25.84 6.57 -2.94
N LYS A 246 26.10 7.82 -3.32
CA LYS A 246 25.08 8.68 -3.92
C LYS A 246 24.60 8.18 -5.28
N ALA A 247 25.47 7.54 -6.06
CA ALA A 247 25.12 7.02 -7.38
C ALA A 247 24.01 5.96 -7.30
N ARG A 248 24.20 4.91 -6.48
CA ARG A 248 23.17 3.88 -6.28
C ARG A 248 21.94 4.44 -5.57
N THR A 249 22.11 5.30 -4.57
CA THR A 249 20.98 5.95 -3.90
C THR A 249 20.08 6.70 -4.88
N THR A 250 20.64 7.47 -5.82
CA THR A 250 19.85 8.19 -6.82
C THR A 250 19.05 7.23 -7.70
N VAL A 251 19.66 6.13 -8.18
CA VAL A 251 18.98 5.14 -9.03
C VAL A 251 17.87 4.41 -8.27
N PHE A 252 18.14 3.95 -7.04
CA PHE A 252 17.13 3.30 -6.21
C PHE A 252 15.97 4.25 -5.86
N ALA A 253 16.28 5.49 -5.49
CA ALA A 253 15.25 6.50 -5.21
C ALA A 253 14.42 6.84 -6.45
N GLU A 254 15.01 6.88 -7.65
CA GLU A 254 14.27 7.06 -8.90
C GLU A 254 13.31 5.90 -9.17
N ARG A 255 13.74 4.64 -9.00
CA ARG A 255 12.88 3.47 -9.16
C ARG A 255 11.74 3.46 -8.15
N ALA A 256 12.03 3.77 -6.88
CA ALA A 256 11.00 3.94 -5.86
C ALA A 256 10.03 5.06 -6.23
N HIS A 257 10.52 6.22 -6.66
CA HIS A 257 9.69 7.37 -7.06
C HIS A 257 8.72 6.99 -8.19
N LYS A 258 9.22 6.34 -9.26
CA LYS A 258 8.39 5.90 -10.39
C LYS A 258 7.21 5.04 -9.92
N LEU A 259 7.45 4.09 -9.01
CA LEU A 259 6.40 3.23 -8.47
C LEU A 259 5.46 3.97 -7.49
N ARG A 260 5.97 4.86 -6.63
CA ARG A 260 5.12 5.67 -5.73
C ARG A 260 4.18 6.61 -6.50
N VAL A 261 4.61 7.15 -7.63
CA VAL A 261 3.74 7.97 -8.49
C VAL A 261 2.54 7.16 -8.99
N ILE A 262 2.73 5.88 -9.31
CA ILE A 262 1.63 4.98 -9.70
C ILE A 262 0.65 4.81 -8.53
N CYS A 263 1.17 4.50 -7.34
CA CYS A 263 0.34 4.18 -6.18
C CYS A 263 -0.36 5.40 -5.57
N THR A 264 0.30 6.57 -5.58
CA THR A 264 -0.09 7.72 -4.72
C THR A 264 -0.27 9.03 -5.48
N GLY A 265 0.11 9.08 -6.77
CA GLY A 265 0.22 10.32 -7.54
C GLY A 265 1.52 11.08 -7.25
N LYS A 266 1.84 12.09 -8.09
CA LYS A 266 3.06 12.91 -7.95
C LYS A 266 3.07 13.77 -6.68
N ASP A 267 1.90 14.20 -6.25
CA ASP A 267 1.63 14.93 -5.02
C ASP A 267 1.56 14.01 -3.78
N GLY A 268 1.75 12.70 -3.91
CA GLY A 268 1.83 11.80 -2.76
C GLY A 268 3.11 12.05 -1.95
N GLU A 269 2.99 12.04 -0.62
CA GLU A 269 4.10 12.32 0.31
C GLU A 269 5.31 11.39 0.07
N ASN A 270 5.07 10.09 -0.13
CA ASN A 270 6.12 9.12 -0.41
C ASN A 270 6.75 9.34 -1.80
N ALA A 271 5.99 9.77 -2.81
CA ALA A 271 6.53 10.10 -4.12
C ALA A 271 7.47 11.32 -4.02
N GLN A 272 7.03 12.38 -3.33
CA GLN A 272 7.83 13.58 -3.10
C GLN A 272 9.07 13.31 -2.23
N ARG A 273 8.97 12.40 -1.24
CA ARG A 273 10.12 11.99 -0.42
C ARG A 273 11.20 11.34 -1.30
N MET A 274 10.82 10.45 -2.22
CA MET A 274 11.75 9.81 -3.13
C MET A 274 12.32 10.79 -4.17
N GLU A 275 11.52 11.74 -4.65
CA GLU A 275 11.98 12.83 -5.54
C GLU A 275 13.05 13.71 -4.86
N ARG A 276 12.86 14.03 -3.58
CA ARG A 276 13.87 14.74 -2.79
C ARG A 276 15.13 13.90 -2.62
N LEU A 277 15.00 12.60 -2.29
CA LEU A 277 16.13 11.71 -2.08
C LEU A 277 16.96 11.50 -3.35
N MET A 278 16.34 11.35 -4.52
CA MET A 278 17.08 11.21 -5.78
C MET A 278 17.83 12.50 -6.15
N SER A 279 17.26 13.67 -5.84
CA SER A 279 17.84 14.99 -6.17
C SER A 279 18.95 15.39 -5.20
N TYR A 280 18.75 15.10 -3.92
CA TYR A 280 19.61 15.51 -2.81
C TYR A 280 19.94 14.32 -1.89
N PRO A 281 20.64 13.27 -2.37
CA PRO A 281 20.87 12.07 -1.59
C PRO A 281 21.58 12.33 -0.25
N ALA A 282 22.45 13.34 -0.20
CA ALA A 282 23.15 13.75 1.02
C ALA A 282 22.25 14.39 2.10
N SER A 283 20.98 14.71 1.80
CA SER A 283 20.03 15.20 2.79
C SER A 283 19.39 14.08 3.62
N HIS A 284 19.65 12.81 3.29
CA HIS A 284 19.14 11.68 4.06
C HIS A 284 19.81 11.61 5.43
N GLU A 285 19.05 11.32 6.49
CA GLU A 285 19.53 11.28 7.88
C GLU A 285 20.71 10.32 8.13
N TYR A 286 20.78 9.24 7.35
CA TYR A 286 21.87 8.24 7.44
C TYR A 286 23.09 8.57 6.59
N TYR A 287 23.09 9.66 5.82
CA TYR A 287 24.24 10.01 5.00
C TYR A 287 25.48 10.27 5.88
N GLY A 288 26.58 9.57 5.57
CA GLY A 288 27.87 9.78 6.22
C GLY A 288 28.16 8.89 7.43
N LEU A 289 27.30 7.92 7.75
CA LEU A 289 27.60 6.88 8.76
C LEU A 289 28.85 6.09 8.38
N SER A 290 29.01 5.74 7.10
CA SER A 290 30.22 5.18 6.51
C SER A 290 30.55 5.91 5.20
N LYS A 291 31.82 5.83 4.79
CA LYS A 291 32.35 6.38 3.52
C LYS A 291 32.95 5.30 2.62
N GLU A 292 32.76 4.03 2.96
CA GLU A 292 33.35 2.90 2.25
C GLU A 292 32.97 2.88 0.76
N TRP A 293 31.73 3.26 0.41
CA TRP A 293 31.20 3.24 -0.96
C TRP A 293 31.03 4.64 -1.51
N ARG A 294 31.82 5.60 -1.04
CA ARG A 294 31.68 7.01 -1.38
C ARG A 294 31.69 7.22 -2.90
N SER A 295 30.58 7.74 -3.42
CA SER A 295 30.43 8.08 -4.82
C SER A 295 29.72 9.43 -4.99
N GLY A 296 29.91 10.07 -6.14
CA GLY A 296 29.11 11.21 -6.58
C GLY A 296 27.88 10.74 -7.34
N LYS A 297 26.83 11.56 -7.42
CA LYS A 297 25.63 11.24 -8.24
C LYS A 297 25.98 11.00 -9.71
N ASP A 298 27.02 11.66 -10.21
CA ASP A 298 27.46 11.58 -11.61
C ASP A 298 28.27 10.31 -11.91
N ALA A 299 28.52 9.47 -10.89
CA ALA A 299 29.21 8.19 -11.02
C ALA A 299 28.29 7.02 -11.41
N VAL A 300 27.02 7.29 -11.75
CA VAL A 300 26.14 6.26 -12.35
C VAL A 300 26.74 5.83 -13.70
N PRO A 301 27.05 4.53 -13.90
CA PRO A 301 27.71 4.07 -15.10
C PRO A 301 26.79 4.24 -16.33
N LYS A 302 27.41 4.51 -17.48
CA LYS A 302 26.73 4.71 -18.76
C LYS A 302 27.19 3.64 -19.76
N GLY A 303 26.28 3.21 -20.63
CA GLY A 303 26.60 2.25 -21.71
C GLY A 303 26.79 0.80 -21.25
N LEU A 304 26.42 0.47 -20.01
CA LEU A 304 26.32 -0.93 -19.57
C LEU A 304 25.12 -1.60 -20.22
N SER A 305 25.20 -2.92 -20.40
CA SER A 305 24.03 -3.75 -20.64
C SER A 305 23.07 -3.67 -19.44
N GLU A 306 21.80 -4.06 -19.63
CA GLU A 306 20.84 -4.11 -18.52
C GLU A 306 21.32 -5.07 -17.42
N GLU A 307 21.86 -6.22 -17.79
CA GLU A 307 22.40 -7.20 -16.84
C GLU A 307 23.58 -6.65 -16.04
N ASP A 308 24.56 -6.03 -16.71
CA ASP A 308 25.72 -5.45 -16.04
C ASP A 308 25.34 -4.24 -15.18
N PHE A 309 24.31 -3.50 -15.57
CA PHE A 309 23.75 -2.41 -14.78
C PHE A 309 23.10 -2.93 -13.50
N GLU A 310 22.31 -4.01 -13.55
CA GLU A 310 21.74 -4.63 -12.35
C GLU A 310 22.84 -5.21 -11.44
N LYS A 311 23.86 -5.87 -12.00
CA LYS A 311 25.02 -6.34 -11.23
C LYS A 311 25.72 -5.21 -10.49
N TRP A 312 25.97 -4.10 -11.17
CA TRP A 312 26.50 -2.90 -10.53
C TRP A 312 25.53 -2.39 -9.46
N LEU A 313 24.26 -2.17 -9.79
CA LEU A 313 23.29 -1.55 -8.89
C LEU A 313 23.12 -2.32 -7.59
N TRP A 314 23.02 -3.64 -7.66
CA TRP A 314 22.77 -4.50 -6.50
C TRP A 314 24.02 -5.08 -5.85
N ARG A 315 25.21 -4.86 -6.43
CA ARG A 315 26.47 -5.48 -6.00
C ARG A 315 26.40 -7.01 -6.01
N LEU A 316 26.04 -7.55 -7.18
CA LEU A 316 25.93 -9.01 -7.43
C LEU A 316 27.27 -9.64 -7.83
N ASP A 317 28.38 -9.01 -7.44
CA ASP A 317 29.77 -9.45 -7.68
C ASP A 317 30.24 -10.53 -6.69
#